data_AF-A0A4U1A912-F1
#
_entry.id   AF-A0A4U1A912-F1
#
_cell.length_a   1.000
_cell.length_b   1.000
_cell.length_c   1.000
_cell.angle_alpha   90.00
_cell.angle_beta   90.00
_cell.angle_gamma   90.00
#
_symmetry.space_group_name_H-M   'P 1'
#
loop_
_entity.id
_entity.type
_entity.pdbx_description
1 polymer ?
#
loop_
_entity_poly.entity_id
_entity_poly.type
_entity_poly.pdbx_seq_one_letter_code
_entity_poly.pdbx_strand_id
1 'polypeptide(L)'
;MEQQLTAFLYPEEVLWIAAFVIGGLTFALGPIAIVYLLMPLKTRQINNKALQHIECGMDPIGDSWIRYGVVFYLYALIFLAFDVDVLFLFPVATAYNDAMFASSIRDFIEIVLFVGILSLAVVYAWIKGVFKWERKTYLRQ
;
A
#
# COMPACT_ATOMS: atom_id res chain seq x y z
N MET A 1 -19.78 14.13 14.48
CA MET A 1 -18.32 14.14 14.63
C MET A 1 -17.90 13.99 16.09
N GLU A 2 -18.39 14.84 17.00
CA GLU A 2 -18.06 14.78 18.44
C GLU A 2 -18.54 13.46 19.11
N GLN A 3 -19.75 12.99 18.80
CA GLN A 3 -20.28 11.70 19.28
C GLN A 3 -19.48 10.48 18.82
N GLN A 4 -18.90 10.50 17.62
CA GLN A 4 -18.03 9.42 17.13
C GLN A 4 -16.66 9.48 17.80
N LEU A 5 -16.10 10.69 18.01
CA LEU A 5 -14.86 10.87 18.75
C LEU A 5 -15.01 10.38 20.20
N THR A 6 -16.13 10.68 20.85
CA THR A 6 -16.42 10.17 22.20
C THR A 6 -16.67 8.67 22.23
N ALA A 7 -17.19 8.09 21.14
CA ALA A 7 -17.34 6.64 21.00
C ALA A 7 -15.98 5.94 20.92
N PHE A 8 -15.08 6.43 20.05
CA PHE A 8 -13.70 5.96 19.96
C PHE A 8 -12.89 6.17 21.25
N LEU A 9 -13.26 7.13 22.08
CA LEU A 9 -12.63 7.41 23.38
C LEU A 9 -13.18 6.54 24.53
N TYR A 10 -14.18 5.68 24.29
CA TYR A 10 -14.58 4.71 25.32
C TYR A 10 -13.43 3.73 25.58
N PRO A 11 -13.08 3.49 26.86
CA PRO A 11 -11.96 2.64 27.22
C PRO A 11 -12.11 1.22 26.66
N GLU A 12 -13.34 0.70 26.59
CA GLU A 12 -13.64 -0.62 26.03
C GLU A 12 -13.27 -0.74 24.55
N GLU A 13 -13.57 0.26 23.71
CA GLU A 13 -13.24 0.24 22.28
C GLU A 13 -11.73 0.34 22.06
N VAL A 14 -11.06 1.22 22.82
CA VAL A 14 -9.60 1.36 22.78
C VAL A 14 -8.91 0.06 23.21
N LEU A 15 -9.45 -0.63 24.22
CA LEU A 15 -8.96 -1.92 24.68
C LEU A 15 -9.06 -2.98 23.57
N TRP A 16 -10.19 -3.07 22.85
CA TRP A 16 -10.35 -4.00 21.74
C TRP A 16 -9.38 -3.68 20.59
N ILE A 17 -9.26 -2.41 20.20
CA ILE A 17 -8.33 -1.98 19.15
C ILE A 17 -6.89 -2.33 19.55
N ALA A 18 -6.50 -2.00 20.79
CA ALA A 18 -5.17 -2.32 21.32
C ALA A 18 -4.93 -3.83 21.34
N ALA A 19 -5.91 -4.63 21.77
CA ALA A 19 -5.82 -6.08 21.77
C ALA A 19 -5.63 -6.64 20.35
N PHE A 20 -6.36 -6.12 19.36
CA PHE A 20 -6.18 -6.50 17.95
C PHE A 20 -4.80 -6.13 17.41
N VAL A 21 -4.31 -4.93 17.73
CA VAL A 21 -2.96 -4.48 17.31
C VAL A 21 -1.88 -5.36 17.93
N ILE A 22 -1.96 -5.64 19.23
CA ILE A 22 -1.03 -6.51 19.94
C ILE A 22 -1.10 -7.93 19.38
N GLY A 23 -2.31 -8.46 19.15
CA GLY A 23 -2.52 -9.77 18.54
C GLY A 23 -1.90 -9.86 17.15
N GLY A 24 -2.14 -8.86 16.30
CA GLY A 24 -1.56 -8.77 14.95
C GLY A 24 -0.03 -8.68 14.96
N LEU A 25 0.53 -7.84 15.84
CA LEU A 25 1.99 -7.74 16.01
C LEU A 25 2.59 -9.06 16.52
N THR A 26 1.94 -9.72 17.48
CA THR A 26 2.37 -11.00 18.01
C THR A 26 2.32 -12.08 16.93
N PHE A 27 1.30 -12.07 16.08
CA PHE A 27 1.19 -12.99 14.96
C PHE A 27 2.26 -12.74 13.88
N ALA A 28 2.59 -11.47 13.60
CA ALA A 28 3.63 -11.13 12.63
C ALA A 28 5.05 -11.42 13.15
N LEU A 29 5.33 -11.07 14.40
CA LEU A 29 6.67 -11.15 15.00
C LEU A 29 6.93 -12.49 15.70
N GLY A 30 5.89 -13.15 16.21
CA GLY A 30 5.99 -14.40 16.95
C GLY A 30 6.71 -15.50 16.18
N PRO A 31 6.34 -15.82 14.93
CA PRO A 31 7.04 -16.80 14.11
C PRO A 31 8.51 -16.43 13.89
N ILE A 32 8.81 -15.14 13.65
CA ILE A 32 10.18 -14.65 13.48
C ILE A 32 11.00 -14.87 14.76
N ALA A 33 10.44 -14.54 15.92
CA ALA A 33 11.07 -14.71 17.22
C ALA A 33 11.29 -16.20 17.56
N ILE A 34 10.30 -17.06 17.29
CA ILE A 34 10.40 -18.52 17.49
C ILE A 34 11.51 -19.09 16.61
N VAL A 35 11.56 -18.71 15.32
CA VAL A 35 12.62 -19.15 14.42
C VAL A 35 13.98 -18.69 14.93
N TYR A 36 14.12 -17.43 15.34
CA TYR A 36 15.39 -16.93 15.86
C TYR A 36 15.84 -17.64 17.14
N LEU A 37 14.90 -18.00 18.03
CA LEU A 37 15.18 -18.71 19.28
C LEU A 37 15.55 -20.19 19.05
N LEU A 38 14.87 -20.87 18.13
CA LEU A 38 15.04 -22.30 17.89
C LEU A 38 16.07 -22.62 16.80
N MET A 39 16.52 -21.63 16.02
CA MET A 39 17.44 -21.85 14.92
C MET A 39 18.85 -22.26 15.41
N PRO A 40 19.49 -23.27 14.81
CA PRO A 40 20.87 -23.64 15.11
C PRO A 40 21.85 -22.62 14.49
N LEU A 41 22.12 -21.54 15.21
CA LEU A 41 23.01 -20.44 14.77
C LEU A 41 24.43 -20.91 14.41
N LYS A 42 24.93 -21.96 15.08
CA LYS A 42 26.32 -22.42 14.96
C LYS A 42 26.61 -23.22 13.69
N THR A 43 25.61 -23.90 13.10
CA THR A 43 25.80 -24.77 11.92
C THR A 43 25.55 -24.06 10.59
N ARG A 44 24.88 -22.89 10.59
CA ARG A 44 24.57 -22.11 9.39
C ARG A 44 25.74 -21.26 8.87
N GLN A 45 26.69 -20.90 9.73
CA GLN A 45 27.81 -19.98 9.44
C GLN A 45 29.06 -20.69 8.85
N ILE A 46 28.90 -21.87 8.25
CA ILE A 46 30.04 -22.57 7.65
C ILE A 46 30.44 -21.83 6.37
N ASN A 47 31.59 -21.16 6.43
CA ASN A 47 32.30 -20.48 5.32
C ASN A 47 31.65 -19.21 4.74
N ASN A 48 30.92 -18.40 5.53
CA ASN A 48 30.29 -17.14 5.07
C ASN A 48 29.34 -17.25 3.86
N LYS A 49 29.09 -18.45 3.33
CA LYS A 49 28.20 -18.68 2.17
C LYS A 49 26.75 -18.27 2.48
N ALA A 50 26.34 -18.39 3.74
CA ALA A 50 25.02 -17.94 4.20
C ALA A 50 24.84 -16.40 4.18
N LEU A 51 25.91 -15.64 3.96
CA LEU A 51 25.90 -14.17 3.86
C LEU A 51 26.01 -13.68 2.41
N GLN A 52 26.10 -14.59 1.42
CA GLN A 52 26.09 -14.20 0.03
C GLN A 52 24.68 -13.71 -0.37
N HIS A 53 24.63 -12.59 -1.07
CA HIS A 53 23.38 -11.96 -1.52
C HIS A 53 22.64 -12.77 -2.59
N ILE A 54 23.37 -13.62 -3.33
CA ILE A 54 22.85 -14.41 -4.45
C ILE A 54 23.21 -15.88 -4.23
N GLU A 55 22.23 -16.76 -4.44
CA GLU A 55 22.35 -18.21 -4.25
C GLU A 55 23.34 -18.87 -5.21
N CYS A 56 23.53 -18.31 -6.41
CA CYS A 56 24.41 -18.86 -7.44
C CYS A 56 25.90 -18.66 -7.16
N GLY A 57 26.29 -18.06 -6.03
CA GLY A 57 27.69 -17.78 -5.68
C GLY A 57 28.38 -16.77 -6.63
N MET A 58 27.60 -16.08 -7.46
CA MET A 58 28.09 -14.99 -8.30
C MET A 58 28.14 -13.72 -7.47
N ASP A 59 29.29 -13.05 -7.50
CA ASP A 59 29.41 -11.74 -6.88
C ASP A 59 28.49 -10.74 -7.60
N PRO A 60 27.74 -9.91 -6.85
CA PRO A 60 26.85 -8.92 -7.44
C PRO A 60 27.66 -7.95 -8.32
N ILE A 61 27.16 -7.69 -9.52
CA ILE A 61 27.79 -6.78 -10.48
C ILE A 61 27.21 -5.39 -10.27
N GLY A 62 28.06 -4.42 -9.93
CA GLY A 62 27.69 -3.02 -9.76
C GLY A 62 27.30 -2.64 -8.33
N ASP A 63 27.06 -1.34 -8.13
CA ASP A 63 26.61 -0.77 -6.86
C ASP A 63 25.10 -1.03 -6.64
N SER A 64 24.66 -1.20 -5.39
CA SER A 64 23.25 -1.27 -5.03
C SER A 64 22.54 0.07 -5.15
N TRP A 65 23.27 1.19 -5.13
CA TRP A 65 22.73 2.55 -5.17
C TRP A 65 22.63 3.09 -6.60
N ILE A 66 21.83 2.43 -7.43
CA ILE A 66 21.54 2.90 -8.79
C ILE A 66 20.27 3.75 -8.84
N ARG A 67 20.22 4.67 -9.80
CA ARG A 67 18.98 5.42 -10.10
C ARG A 67 18.03 4.50 -10.86
N TYR A 68 16.97 4.07 -10.18
CA TYR A 68 15.85 3.39 -10.81
C TYR A 68 15.10 4.33 -11.77
N GLY A 69 14.31 3.75 -12.68
CA GLY A 69 13.55 4.51 -13.66
C GLY A 69 12.59 5.51 -13.00
N VAL A 70 12.48 6.72 -13.55
CA VAL A 70 11.55 7.76 -13.06
C VAL A 70 10.08 7.32 -13.08
N VAL A 71 9.76 6.27 -13.85
CA VAL A 71 8.41 5.71 -13.99
C VAL A 71 7.83 5.29 -12.64
N PHE A 72 8.65 4.75 -11.71
CA PHE A 72 8.17 4.39 -10.36
C PHE A 72 7.72 5.62 -9.57
N TYR A 73 8.47 6.72 -9.69
CA TYR A 73 8.12 7.99 -9.04
C TYR A 73 6.82 8.56 -9.63
N LEU A 74 6.67 8.55 -10.95
CA LEU A 74 5.43 9.00 -11.61
C LEU A 74 4.22 8.14 -11.20
N TYR A 75 4.41 6.83 -11.07
CA TYR A 75 3.36 5.93 -10.59
C TYR A 75 2.96 6.25 -9.15
N ALA A 76 3.93 6.43 -8.25
CA ALA A 76 3.65 6.80 -6.86
C ALA A 76 2.94 8.16 -6.75
N LEU A 77 3.33 9.14 -7.56
CA LEU A 77 2.72 10.47 -7.56
C LEU A 77 1.28 10.44 -8.09
N ILE A 78 1.00 9.69 -9.15
CA ILE A 78 -0.35 9.50 -9.67
C ILE A 78 -1.21 8.71 -8.65
N PHE A 79 -0.65 7.66 -8.06
CA PHE A 79 -1.35 6.88 -7.03
C PHE A 79 -1.72 7.75 -5.83
N LEU A 80 -0.77 8.55 -5.31
CA LEU A 80 -1.02 9.43 -4.18
C LEU A 80 -2.08 10.50 -4.50
N ALA A 81 -2.03 11.09 -5.69
CA ALA A 81 -3.02 12.07 -6.12
C ALA A 81 -4.43 11.43 -6.20
N PHE A 82 -4.53 10.25 -6.82
CA PHE A 82 -5.79 9.51 -6.93
C PHE A 82 -6.33 9.03 -5.57
N ASP A 83 -5.45 8.60 -4.66
CA ASP A 83 -5.84 8.11 -3.33
C ASP A 83 -6.53 9.21 -2.50
N VAL A 84 -6.01 10.44 -2.57
CA VAL A 84 -6.65 11.62 -1.96
C VAL A 84 -8.04 11.86 -2.55
N ASP A 85 -8.20 11.69 -3.87
CA ASP A 85 -9.49 11.90 -4.51
C ASP A 85 -10.53 10.84 -4.12
N VAL A 86 -10.09 9.59 -3.91
CA VAL A 86 -10.95 8.50 -3.42
C VAL A 86 -11.46 8.78 -2.01
N LEU A 87 -10.72 9.53 -1.18
CA LEU A 87 -11.20 9.90 0.17
C LEU A 87 -12.50 10.71 0.13
N PHE A 88 -12.76 11.45 -0.95
CA PHE A 88 -14.03 12.17 -1.13
C PHE A 88 -15.24 11.24 -1.32
N LEU A 89 -15.04 9.95 -1.59
CA LEU A 89 -16.13 8.97 -1.59
C LEU A 89 -16.64 8.65 -0.18
N PHE A 90 -15.84 8.83 0.88
CA PHE A 90 -16.26 8.51 2.25
C PHE A 90 -17.46 9.36 2.71
N PRO A 91 -17.44 10.70 2.63
CA PRO A 91 -18.60 11.52 3.00
C PRO A 91 -19.86 11.14 2.21
N VAL A 92 -19.71 10.91 0.89
CA VAL A 92 -20.81 10.50 0.01
C VAL A 92 -21.39 9.16 0.44
N ALA A 93 -20.54 8.17 0.76
CA ALA A 93 -20.97 6.87 1.25
C ALA A 93 -21.69 6.96 2.61
N THR A 94 -21.24 7.85 3.51
CA THR A 94 -21.89 8.04 4.82
C THR A 94 -23.24 8.75 4.71
N ALA A 95 -23.40 9.67 3.75
CA ALA A 95 -24.64 10.42 3.55
C ALA A 95 -25.72 9.61 2.80
N TYR A 96 -25.33 8.55 2.09
CA TYR A 96 -26.24 7.77 1.22
C TYR A 96 -27.40 7.09 1.96
N ASN A 97 -27.25 6.76 3.24
CA ASN A 97 -28.30 6.12 4.05
C ASN A 97 -29.27 7.11 4.70
N ASP A 98 -29.04 8.42 4.56
CA ASP A 98 -29.93 9.42 5.15
C ASP A 98 -31.22 9.51 4.33
N ALA A 99 -32.37 9.70 4.99
CA ALA A 99 -33.70 9.67 4.32
C ALA A 99 -33.84 10.73 3.20
N MET A 100 -32.94 11.71 3.16
CA MET A 100 -32.80 12.73 2.12
C MET A 100 -32.28 12.17 0.77
N PHE A 101 -31.49 11.09 0.78
CA PHE A 101 -30.93 10.39 -0.39
C PHE A 101 -31.75 9.16 -0.81
N ALA A 102 -32.82 8.84 -0.08
CA ALA A 102 -33.59 7.60 -0.26
C ALA A 102 -34.43 7.54 -1.55
N SER A 103 -34.46 8.61 -2.37
CA SER A 103 -35.30 8.62 -3.57
C SER A 103 -34.82 9.61 -4.64
N SER A 104 -33.85 9.22 -5.48
CA SER A 104 -33.73 9.73 -6.86
C SER A 104 -32.64 9.05 -7.69
N ILE A 105 -32.96 8.74 -8.96
CA ILE A 105 -31.99 8.49 -10.06
C ILE A 105 -30.86 9.54 -10.12
N ARG A 106 -31.15 10.76 -9.65
CA ARG A 106 -30.21 11.89 -9.56
C ARG A 106 -28.97 11.56 -8.72
N ASP A 107 -29.14 10.95 -7.55
CA ASP A 107 -28.03 10.71 -6.63
C ASP A 107 -27.10 9.61 -7.17
N PHE A 108 -27.67 8.62 -7.86
CA PHE A 108 -26.91 7.63 -8.62
C PHE A 108 -26.12 8.30 -9.77
N ILE A 109 -26.74 9.21 -10.52
CA ILE A 109 -26.06 9.95 -11.60
C ILE A 109 -24.90 10.78 -11.04
N GLU A 110 -25.06 11.41 -9.89
CA GLU A 110 -24.02 12.22 -9.24
C GLU A 110 -22.81 11.38 -8.83
N ILE A 111 -23.03 10.20 -8.23
CA ILE A 111 -21.94 9.27 -7.88
C ILE A 111 -21.24 8.75 -9.16
N VAL A 112 -22.01 8.40 -10.19
CA VAL A 112 -21.44 7.93 -11.47
C VAL A 112 -20.63 9.03 -12.15
N LEU A 113 -21.11 10.27 -12.15
CA LEU A 113 -20.37 11.42 -12.68
C LEU A 113 -19.09 11.67 -11.87
N PHE A 114 -19.18 11.64 -10.54
CA PHE A 114 -18.04 11.83 -9.65
C PHE A 114 -16.95 10.78 -9.91
N VAL A 115 -17.30 9.49 -9.88
CA VAL A 115 -16.38 8.39 -10.20
C VAL A 115 -15.88 8.47 -11.64
N GLY A 116 -16.71 8.91 -12.58
CA GLY A 116 -16.35 9.14 -13.97
C GLY A 116 -15.26 10.20 -14.12
N ILE A 117 -15.36 11.31 -13.40
CA ILE A 117 -14.35 12.38 -13.38
C ILE A 117 -13.03 11.86 -12.79
N LEU A 118 -13.08 11.11 -11.68
CA LEU A 118 -11.87 10.50 -11.10
C LEU A 118 -11.19 9.54 -12.08
N SER A 119 -12.00 8.73 -12.76
CA SER A 119 -11.52 7.77 -13.76
C SER A 119 -10.88 8.48 -14.97
N LEU A 120 -11.37 9.66 -15.37
CA LEU A 120 -10.79 10.45 -16.46
C LEU A 120 -9.34 10.86 -16.18
N ALA A 121 -8.97 11.14 -14.94
CA ALA A 121 -7.58 11.45 -14.57
C ALA A 121 -6.64 10.27 -14.87
N VAL A 122 -7.07 9.05 -14.54
CA VAL A 122 -6.32 7.81 -14.81
C VAL A 122 -6.25 7.53 -16.32
N VAL A 123 -7.38 7.67 -17.02
CA VAL A 123 -7.46 7.50 -18.48
C VAL A 123 -6.54 8.50 -19.18
N TYR A 124 -6.49 9.76 -18.74
CA TYR A 124 -5.59 10.77 -19.29
C TYR A 124 -4.11 10.36 -19.14
N ALA A 125 -3.70 9.93 -17.94
CA ALA A 125 -2.34 9.46 -17.69
C ALA A 125 -1.97 8.24 -18.56
N TRP A 126 -2.94 7.35 -18.78
CA TRP A 126 -2.78 6.20 -19.66
C TRP A 126 -2.54 6.62 -21.12
N ILE A 127 -3.38 7.52 -21.64
CA ILE A 127 -3.25 8.01 -23.03
C ILE A 127 -1.93 8.75 -23.23
N LYS A 128 -1.48 9.50 -22.21
CA LYS A 128 -0.16 10.16 -22.21
C LYS A 128 1.02 9.19 -22.13
N GLY A 129 0.76 7.90 -21.93
CA GLY A 129 1.78 6.87 -21.93
C GLY A 129 2.66 6.89 -20.68
N VAL A 130 2.17 7.43 -19.55
CA VAL A 130 2.93 7.46 -18.29
C VAL A 130 3.27 6.05 -17.81
N PHE A 131 2.44 5.06 -18.16
CA PHE A 131 2.66 3.65 -17.84
C PHE A 131 3.54 2.90 -18.85
N LYS A 132 4.13 3.59 -19.84
CA LYS A 132 5.03 2.94 -20.80
C LYS A 132 6.38 2.67 -20.15
N TRP A 133 6.82 1.42 -20.24
CA TRP A 133 8.12 1.01 -19.74
C TRP A 133 9.15 0.98 -20.86
N GLU A 134 10.12 1.88 -20.81
CA GLU A 134 11.29 1.77 -21.68
C GLU A 134 12.30 0.82 -21.06
N ARG A 135 12.54 -0.33 -21.70
CA ARG A 135 13.66 -1.20 -21.31
C ARG A 135 14.96 -0.52 -21.69
N LYS A 136 15.72 -0.06 -20.70
CA LYS A 136 17.12 0.28 -20.90
C LYS A 136 17.91 -1.02 -21.05
N THR A 137 18.23 -1.39 -22.28
CA THR A 137 19.21 -2.44 -22.58
C THR A 137 20.58 -1.89 -22.24
N TYR A 138 21.13 -2.29 -21.10
CA TYR A 138 22.52 -2.02 -20.78
C TYR A 138 23.39 -2.87 -21.72
N LEU A 139 23.98 -2.23 -22.72
CA LEU A 139 25.01 -2.87 -23.54
C LEU A 139 26.18 -3.17 -22.62
N ARG A 140 26.56 -4.45 -22.57
CA ARG A 140 27.70 -4.96 -21.81
C ARG A 140 28.96 -4.32 -22.41
N GLN A 141 29.53 -3.34 -21.72
CA GLN A 141 30.91 -2.88 -21.93
C GLN A 141 31.82 -3.64 -20.98
#